data_AF-A0A662TJZ3-F1
#
_entry.id   AF-A0A662TJZ3-F1
#
_cell.length_a   1.000
_cell.length_b   1.000
_cell.length_c   1.000
_cell.angle_alpha   90.00
_cell.angle_beta   90.00
_cell.angle_gamma   90.00
#
_symmetry.space_group_name_H-M   'P 1'
#
loop_
_entity.id
_entity.type
_entity.pdbx_description
1 polymer ?
#
loop_
_entity_poly.entity_id
_entity_poly.type
_entity_poly.pdbx_seq_one_letter_code
_entity_poly.pdbx_strand_id
1 'polypeptide(L)'
;MKPGDRVKLSKLLSLILRHNPELIGVHLKENGFTEESIEEIARLIRKKLRGFNWVTANHIREVVEKDPKGRFEIKNDKIRALYGHTVKVSINYAESKVPEVLFHGTSPRNLGSILKEGLKPMKRQKVHLTSSPIDAYKTALRKTRNPVILIVNTRTVHEHGIKISKAGKNVYVCDKVPPDAILLFDKYRDERITKIVFISPCILNPNIKAMGLVKLNDQLERIQLLNLLIEKGISVEMLPCPEKEFLGLYRIPKTKSEYEGLGFREFCGKLARKVFKRIMEYINYGFDPVMIIGVARSPSCSNSKVYIGSQDSRELVKGRGIFMEELEKLLKTHKIRVEMLDWDHKSPILSLKFIESILRRRTGF
;
A
#
# COMPACT_ATOMS: atom_id res chain seq x y z
N MET A 1 -6.04 0.02 -26.20
CA MET A 1 -6.33 -0.64 -24.89
C MET A 1 -6.91 0.35 -23.89
N LYS A 2 -7.86 -0.07 -23.05
CA LYS A 2 -8.36 0.73 -21.92
C LYS A 2 -7.34 0.74 -20.75
N PRO A 3 -7.43 1.69 -19.81
CA PRO A 3 -6.63 1.65 -18.58
C PRO A 3 -6.80 0.31 -17.85
N GLY A 4 -5.69 -0.37 -17.54
CA GLY A 4 -5.68 -1.67 -16.86
C GLY A 4 -5.64 -2.90 -17.78
N ASP A 5 -6.04 -2.79 -19.05
CA ASP A 5 -6.03 -3.90 -20.01
C ASP A 5 -4.62 -4.46 -20.23
N ARG A 6 -3.61 -3.59 -20.28
CA ARG A 6 -2.20 -3.98 -20.42
C ARG A 6 -1.73 -4.87 -19.26
N VAL A 7 -2.14 -4.55 -18.04
CA VAL A 7 -1.79 -5.34 -16.84
C VAL A 7 -2.51 -6.68 -16.87
N LYS A 8 -3.78 -6.70 -17.30
CA LYS A 8 -4.57 -7.93 -17.46
C LYS A 8 -3.95 -8.85 -18.52
N LEU A 9 -3.59 -8.32 -19.69
CA LEU A 9 -2.92 -9.07 -20.76
C LEU A 9 -1.53 -9.55 -20.35
N SER A 10 -0.74 -8.72 -19.65
CA SER A 10 0.57 -9.13 -19.12
C SER A 10 0.47 -10.31 -18.13
N LYS A 11 -0.56 -10.32 -17.27
CA LYS A 11 -0.85 -11.46 -16.38
C LYS A 11 -1.25 -12.70 -17.17
N LEU A 12 -2.09 -12.56 -18.19
CA LEU A 12 -2.50 -13.67 -19.06
C LEU A 12 -1.30 -14.26 -19.82
N LEU A 13 -0.47 -13.43 -20.46
CA LEU A 13 0.73 -13.89 -21.15
C LEU A 13 1.71 -14.56 -20.20
N SER A 14 1.84 -14.06 -18.96
CA SER A 14 2.63 -14.75 -17.93
C SER A 14 2.06 -16.12 -17.57
N LEU A 15 0.73 -16.31 -17.57
CA LEU A 15 0.10 -17.61 -17.33
C LEU A 15 0.39 -18.57 -18.49
N ILE A 16 0.12 -18.13 -19.72
CA ILE A 16 0.30 -18.93 -20.94
C ILE A 16 1.76 -19.35 -21.10
N LEU A 17 2.68 -18.38 -21.11
CA LEU A 17 4.08 -18.61 -21.46
C LEU A 17 4.90 -19.29 -20.35
N ARG A 18 4.39 -19.40 -19.12
CA ARG A 18 5.15 -19.95 -17.97
C ARG A 18 4.54 -21.20 -17.35
N HIS A 19 3.23 -21.35 -17.45
CA HIS A 19 2.49 -22.29 -16.60
C HIS A 19 1.53 -23.16 -17.38
N ASN A 20 0.81 -22.59 -18.35
CA ASN A 20 -0.25 -23.31 -19.05
C ASN A 20 -0.37 -22.85 -20.51
N PRO A 21 0.58 -23.23 -21.38
CA PRO A 21 0.53 -22.87 -22.80
C PRO A 21 -0.65 -23.55 -23.53
N GLU A 22 -1.06 -24.74 -23.06
CA GLU A 22 -2.24 -25.48 -23.54
C GLU A 22 -3.57 -24.74 -23.37
N LEU A 23 -3.64 -23.77 -22.45
CA LEU A 23 -4.82 -22.92 -22.24
C LEU A 23 -5.36 -22.34 -23.56
N ILE A 24 -4.46 -22.02 -24.48
CA ILE A 24 -4.81 -21.58 -25.83
C ILE A 24 -4.28 -22.52 -26.93
N GLY A 25 -3.66 -23.64 -26.57
CA GLY A 25 -3.02 -24.59 -27.48
C GLY A 25 -1.82 -23.97 -28.21
N VAL A 26 -0.98 -23.24 -27.47
CA VAL A 26 0.30 -22.70 -27.94
C VAL A 26 1.40 -23.67 -27.55
N HIS A 27 2.42 -23.85 -28.39
CA HIS A 27 3.52 -24.76 -28.14
C HIS A 27 4.79 -23.96 -27.83
N LEU A 28 5.53 -24.38 -26.80
CA LEU A 28 6.81 -23.78 -26.45
C LEU A 28 7.94 -24.69 -26.90
N LYS A 29 8.87 -24.13 -27.68
CA LYS A 29 10.16 -24.76 -27.98
C LYS A 29 10.98 -24.91 -26.71
N GLU A 30 12.03 -25.73 -26.78
CA GLU A 30 12.94 -25.95 -25.65
C GLU A 30 13.49 -24.64 -25.07
N ASN A 31 13.82 -23.66 -25.92
CA ASN A 31 14.31 -22.34 -25.50
C ASN A 31 13.24 -21.37 -24.98
N GLY A 32 11.99 -21.84 -24.83
CA GLY A 32 10.83 -21.10 -24.33
C GLY A 32 10.11 -20.22 -25.34
N PHE A 33 10.61 -20.07 -26.57
CA PHE A 33 9.87 -19.35 -27.62
C PHE A 33 8.66 -20.15 -28.09
N THR A 34 7.58 -19.44 -28.40
CA THR A 34 6.42 -20.03 -29.04
C THR A 34 6.76 -20.56 -30.44
N GLU A 35 6.07 -21.63 -30.85
CA GLU A 35 6.06 -22.05 -32.25
C GLU A 35 5.17 -21.14 -33.09
N GLU A 36 4.09 -20.64 -32.50
CA GLU A 36 3.12 -19.74 -33.11
C GLU A 36 3.63 -18.30 -33.18
N SER A 37 3.24 -17.56 -34.21
CA SER A 37 3.49 -16.12 -34.36
C SER A 37 2.71 -15.29 -33.35
N ILE A 38 3.11 -14.04 -33.15
CA ILE A 38 2.38 -13.13 -32.26
C ILE A 38 0.94 -12.92 -32.77
N GLU A 39 0.74 -12.85 -34.07
CA GLU A 39 -0.56 -12.75 -34.73
C GLU A 39 -1.44 -13.98 -34.43
N GLU A 40 -0.87 -15.18 -34.51
CA GLU A 40 -1.56 -16.43 -34.18
C GLU A 40 -1.94 -16.50 -32.70
N ILE A 41 -1.02 -16.14 -31.81
CA ILE A 41 -1.28 -16.08 -30.37
C ILE A 41 -2.43 -15.11 -30.08
N ALA A 42 -2.42 -13.91 -30.66
CA ALA A 42 -3.50 -12.95 -30.49
C ALA A 42 -4.84 -13.51 -30.99
N ARG A 43 -4.86 -14.20 -32.14
CA ARG A 43 -6.05 -14.86 -32.69
C ARG A 43 -6.55 -15.97 -31.75
N LEU A 44 -5.66 -16.81 -31.22
CA LEU A 44 -6.01 -17.89 -30.30
C LEU A 44 -6.57 -17.34 -28.98
N ILE A 45 -5.99 -16.28 -28.43
CA ILE A 45 -6.51 -15.57 -27.26
C ILE A 45 -7.93 -15.08 -27.51
N ARG A 46 -8.19 -14.39 -28.63
CA ARG A 46 -9.54 -13.91 -28.98
C ARG A 46 -10.53 -15.06 -29.15
N LYS A 47 -10.12 -16.16 -29.78
CA LYS A 47 -10.98 -17.31 -30.08
C LYS A 47 -11.34 -18.11 -28.82
N LYS A 48 -10.37 -18.35 -27.94
CA LYS A 48 -10.53 -19.29 -26.82
C LYS A 48 -10.88 -18.63 -25.49
N LEU A 49 -10.56 -17.35 -25.28
CA LEU A 49 -10.67 -16.70 -23.97
C LEU A 49 -11.70 -15.56 -23.95
N ARG A 50 -12.79 -15.79 -23.22
CA ARG A 50 -13.83 -14.76 -22.99
C ARG A 50 -13.23 -13.51 -22.33
N GLY A 51 -13.65 -12.34 -22.79
CA GLY A 51 -13.21 -11.05 -22.26
C GLY A 51 -11.83 -10.58 -22.76
N PHE A 52 -11.26 -11.26 -23.77
CA PHE A 52 -10.02 -10.88 -24.46
C PHE A 52 -10.22 -10.69 -25.97
N ASN A 53 -11.46 -10.52 -26.44
CA ASN A 53 -11.80 -10.33 -27.86
C ASN A 53 -11.12 -9.10 -28.51
N TRP A 54 -10.66 -8.15 -27.70
CA TRP A 54 -9.97 -6.93 -28.14
C TRP A 54 -8.45 -7.13 -28.38
N VAL A 55 -7.88 -8.28 -28.00
CA VAL A 55 -6.43 -8.51 -28.07
C VAL A 55 -5.97 -8.59 -29.53
N THR A 56 -4.92 -7.84 -29.86
CA THR A 56 -4.26 -7.83 -31.19
C THR A 56 -2.77 -8.09 -31.02
N ALA A 57 -2.07 -8.38 -32.11
CA ALA A 57 -0.62 -8.55 -32.08
C ALA A 57 0.10 -7.29 -31.56
N ASN A 58 -0.36 -6.10 -31.96
CA ASN A 58 0.17 -4.82 -31.45
C ASN A 58 -0.03 -4.65 -29.94
N HIS A 59 -1.15 -5.13 -29.38
CA HIS A 59 -1.32 -5.12 -27.92
C HIS A 59 -0.31 -6.04 -27.20
N ILE A 60 0.04 -7.19 -27.79
CA ILE A 60 1.08 -8.08 -27.24
C ILE A 60 2.46 -7.39 -27.32
N ARG A 61 2.81 -6.80 -28.47
CA ARG A 61 4.06 -6.05 -28.65
C ARG A 61 4.17 -4.91 -27.63
N GLU A 62 3.10 -4.14 -27.44
CA GLU A 62 3.06 -3.05 -26.45
C GLU A 62 3.25 -3.55 -25.00
N VAL A 63 2.72 -4.74 -24.66
CA VAL A 63 2.94 -5.34 -23.33
C VAL A 63 4.42 -5.65 -23.11
N VAL A 64 5.11 -6.18 -24.13
CA VAL A 64 6.54 -6.50 -24.05
C VAL A 64 7.38 -5.23 -23.94
N GLU A 65 7.14 -4.26 -24.83
CA GLU A 65 7.87 -2.99 -24.88
C GLU A 65 7.77 -2.23 -23.55
N LYS A 66 6.56 -2.10 -23.01
CA LYS A 66 6.32 -1.32 -21.79
C LYS A 66 6.49 -2.15 -20.50
N ASP A 67 7.08 -3.34 -20.55
CA ASP A 67 7.25 -4.18 -19.37
C ASP A 67 8.28 -3.56 -18.40
N PRO A 68 7.86 -3.15 -17.18
CA PRO A 68 8.79 -2.59 -16.20
C PRO A 68 9.82 -3.60 -15.69
N LYS A 69 9.56 -4.90 -15.78
CA LYS A 69 10.48 -5.96 -15.29
C LYS A 69 11.24 -6.68 -16.41
N GLY A 70 10.90 -6.45 -17.67
CA GLY A 70 11.43 -7.20 -18.81
C GLY A 70 11.18 -8.70 -18.64
N ARG A 71 9.91 -9.12 -18.54
CA ARG A 71 9.49 -10.52 -18.39
C ARG A 71 9.50 -11.29 -19.68
N PHE A 72 9.39 -10.57 -20.80
CA PHE A 72 9.14 -11.12 -22.12
C PHE A 72 10.21 -10.65 -23.09
N GLU A 73 10.42 -11.45 -24.11
CA GLU A 73 11.29 -11.15 -25.24
C GLU A 73 10.54 -11.52 -26.52
N ILE A 74 10.69 -10.69 -27.56
CA ILE A 74 10.23 -10.97 -28.91
C ILE A 74 11.43 -11.09 -29.82
N LYS A 75 11.50 -12.16 -30.62
CA LYS A 75 12.53 -12.36 -31.64
C LYS A 75 11.92 -13.09 -32.83
N ASN A 76 12.15 -12.59 -34.04
CA ASN A 76 11.64 -13.17 -35.30
C ASN A 76 10.14 -13.49 -35.23
N ASP A 77 9.37 -12.54 -34.69
CA ASP A 77 7.92 -12.64 -34.51
C ASP A 77 7.42 -13.79 -33.59
N LYS A 78 8.32 -14.35 -32.77
CA LYS A 78 7.99 -15.28 -31.69
C LYS A 78 8.20 -14.60 -30.35
N ILE A 79 7.46 -15.04 -29.34
CA ILE A 79 7.52 -14.49 -27.97
C ILE A 79 7.92 -15.58 -26.98
N ARG A 80 8.65 -15.21 -25.93
CA ARG A 80 8.86 -16.07 -24.75
C ARG A 80 8.76 -15.27 -23.46
N ALA A 81 8.54 -15.97 -22.35
CA ALA A 81 8.90 -15.44 -21.04
C ALA A 81 10.39 -15.71 -20.77
N LEU A 82 11.07 -14.80 -20.08
CA LEU A 82 12.48 -14.94 -19.74
C LEU A 82 12.71 -15.65 -18.40
N TYR A 83 11.69 -15.76 -17.55
CA TYR A 83 11.79 -16.43 -16.24
C TYR A 83 10.42 -16.79 -15.69
N GLY A 84 10.42 -17.63 -14.65
CA GLY A 84 9.23 -17.96 -13.86
C GLY A 84 8.46 -19.18 -14.35
N HIS A 85 9.04 -19.96 -15.26
CA HIS A 85 8.48 -21.19 -15.80
C HIS A 85 8.29 -22.25 -14.71
N THR A 86 7.17 -22.96 -14.83
CA THR A 86 6.89 -24.24 -14.18
C THR A 86 6.81 -25.36 -15.21
N VAL A 87 6.61 -25.03 -16.49
CA VAL A 87 6.77 -25.94 -17.63
C VAL A 87 8.25 -26.12 -17.96
N LYS A 88 8.62 -27.24 -18.58
CA LYS A 88 10.02 -27.58 -18.88
C LYS A 88 10.53 -26.76 -20.08
N VAL A 89 11.36 -25.74 -19.80
CA VAL A 89 12.14 -25.01 -20.81
C VAL A 89 13.61 -24.89 -20.36
N SER A 90 14.52 -24.74 -21.33
CA SER A 90 15.95 -24.53 -21.14
C SER A 90 16.36 -23.22 -21.84
N ILE A 91 16.43 -22.14 -21.06
CA ILE A 91 16.82 -20.82 -21.58
C ILE A 91 18.32 -20.64 -21.40
N ASN A 92 19.04 -20.47 -22.52
CA ASN A 92 20.42 -20.02 -22.48
C ASN A 92 20.44 -18.49 -22.31
N TYR A 93 20.88 -18.03 -21.15
CA TYR A 93 21.01 -16.61 -20.84
C TYR A 93 22.39 -16.12 -21.26
N ALA A 94 22.44 -14.98 -21.94
CA ALA A 94 23.69 -14.31 -22.25
C ALA A 94 24.48 -13.99 -20.97
N GLU A 95 25.80 -13.99 -21.08
CA GLU A 95 26.65 -13.58 -19.98
C GLU A 95 26.39 -12.12 -19.62
N SER A 96 26.37 -11.85 -18.32
CA SER A 96 26.06 -10.53 -17.80
C SER A 96 26.73 -10.35 -16.45
N LYS A 97 27.17 -9.13 -16.14
CA LYS A 97 27.69 -8.80 -14.82
C LYS A 97 26.61 -9.03 -13.76
N VAL A 98 26.87 -9.97 -12.86
CA VAL A 98 26.03 -10.24 -11.69
C VAL A 98 26.46 -9.30 -10.56
N PRO A 99 25.54 -8.55 -9.95
CA PRO A 99 25.85 -7.76 -8.75
C PRO A 99 26.38 -8.64 -7.61
N GLU A 100 27.24 -8.09 -6.75
CA GLU A 100 27.77 -8.83 -5.58
C GLU A 100 26.67 -9.26 -4.60
N VAL A 101 25.56 -8.53 -4.58
CA VAL A 101 24.42 -8.77 -3.72
C VAL A 101 23.14 -8.82 -4.54
N LEU A 102 22.32 -9.83 -4.27
CA LEU A 102 20.94 -9.93 -4.74
C LEU A 102 19.98 -10.13 -3.58
N PHE A 103 18.69 -9.98 -3.83
CA PHE A 103 17.64 -10.05 -2.82
C PHE A 103 16.57 -11.09 -3.16
N HIS A 104 16.03 -11.72 -2.12
CA HIS A 104 14.88 -12.62 -2.21
C HIS A 104 13.85 -12.28 -1.13
N GLY A 105 12.59 -12.08 -1.53
CA GLY A 105 11.50 -11.82 -0.60
C GLY A 105 10.72 -13.10 -0.28
N THR A 106 10.54 -13.40 1.01
CA THR A 106 9.84 -14.59 1.50
C THR A 106 8.91 -14.27 2.69
N SER A 107 8.24 -15.30 3.22
CA SER A 107 7.45 -15.20 4.45
C SER A 107 8.27 -15.70 5.66
N PRO A 108 8.10 -15.11 6.86
CA PRO A 108 8.79 -15.53 8.09
C PRO A 108 8.69 -17.03 8.35
N ARG A 109 7.54 -17.65 8.05
CA ARG A 109 7.31 -19.09 8.24
C ARG A 109 8.26 -19.99 7.44
N ASN A 110 8.88 -19.47 6.38
CA ASN A 110 9.82 -20.22 5.54
C ASN A 110 11.27 -20.07 6.01
N LEU A 111 11.56 -19.20 6.98
CA LEU A 111 12.95 -18.91 7.38
C LEU A 111 13.64 -20.15 7.94
N GLY A 112 12.96 -20.94 8.77
CA GLY A 112 13.55 -22.16 9.34
C GLY A 112 14.06 -23.12 8.26
N SER A 113 13.26 -23.39 7.22
CA SER A 113 13.69 -24.25 6.10
C SER A 113 14.76 -23.57 5.23
N ILE A 114 14.65 -22.26 4.99
CA ILE A 114 15.59 -21.54 4.12
C ILE A 114 16.99 -21.44 4.76
N LEU A 115 17.06 -21.18 6.07
CA LEU A 115 18.31 -21.11 6.81
C LEU A 115 18.98 -22.48 6.96
N LYS A 116 18.19 -23.57 6.90
CA LYS A 116 18.70 -24.95 6.97
C LYS A 116 19.10 -25.50 5.60
N GLU A 117 18.30 -25.26 4.58
CA GLU A 117 18.40 -25.95 3.28
C GLU A 117 18.72 -25.03 2.09
N GLY A 118 18.73 -23.71 2.32
CA GLY A 118 18.93 -22.71 1.29
C GLY A 118 17.65 -22.37 0.52
N LEU A 119 17.78 -21.57 -0.54
CA LEU A 119 16.66 -21.30 -1.45
C LEU A 119 16.58 -22.38 -2.52
N LYS A 120 15.40 -22.99 -2.63
CA LYS A 120 15.03 -23.95 -3.67
C LYS A 120 14.02 -23.32 -4.65
N PRO A 121 13.94 -23.81 -5.89
CA PRO A 121 13.07 -23.22 -6.92
C PRO A 121 11.57 -23.50 -6.65
N MET A 122 11.26 -24.43 -5.73
CA MET A 122 9.92 -24.84 -5.34
C MET A 122 9.11 -25.32 -6.55
N LYS A 123 7.93 -24.74 -6.81
CA LYS A 123 7.12 -25.10 -7.99
C LYS A 123 7.73 -24.64 -9.32
N ARG A 124 8.70 -23.73 -9.31
CA ARG A 124 9.35 -23.18 -10.51
C ARG A 124 10.58 -23.99 -10.88
N GLN A 125 11.14 -23.77 -12.07
CA GLN A 125 12.38 -24.42 -12.51
C GLN A 125 13.66 -23.85 -11.88
N LYS A 126 13.67 -22.56 -11.53
CA LYS A 126 14.85 -21.85 -10.98
C LYS A 126 14.43 -20.93 -9.84
N VAL A 127 15.35 -20.67 -8.90
CA VAL A 127 15.21 -19.63 -7.88
C VAL A 127 15.19 -18.27 -8.55
N HIS A 128 14.33 -17.36 -8.08
CA HIS A 128 14.29 -15.97 -8.56
C HIS A 128 14.89 -15.05 -7.52
N LEU A 129 15.87 -14.26 -7.97
CA LEU A 129 16.53 -13.21 -7.22
C LEU A 129 16.33 -11.87 -7.92
N THR A 130 16.52 -10.77 -7.21
CA THR A 130 16.45 -9.42 -7.78
C THR A 130 17.54 -8.51 -7.26
N SER A 131 18.02 -7.58 -8.08
CA SER A 131 18.92 -6.51 -7.64
C SER A 131 18.21 -5.39 -6.87
N SER A 132 16.87 -5.42 -6.76
CA SER A 132 16.08 -4.38 -6.10
C SER A 132 15.40 -4.91 -4.83
N PRO A 133 15.76 -4.41 -3.63
CA PRO A 133 15.13 -4.84 -2.38
C PRO A 133 13.63 -4.49 -2.36
N ILE A 134 13.24 -3.39 -3.01
CA ILE A 134 11.82 -2.99 -3.17
C ILE A 134 11.05 -4.03 -4.01
N ASP A 135 11.66 -4.58 -5.07
CA ASP A 135 11.04 -5.63 -5.88
C ASP A 135 10.92 -6.96 -5.13
N ALA A 136 11.89 -7.28 -4.27
CA ALA A 136 11.83 -8.44 -3.38
C ALA A 136 10.65 -8.29 -2.40
N TYR A 137 10.53 -7.12 -1.75
CA TYR A 137 9.43 -6.79 -0.83
C TYR A 137 8.06 -6.88 -1.51
N LYS A 138 7.87 -6.20 -2.65
CA LYS A 138 6.61 -6.25 -3.42
C LYS A 138 6.26 -7.66 -3.91
N THR A 139 7.26 -8.52 -4.13
CA THR A 139 7.03 -9.91 -4.52
C THR A 139 6.57 -10.76 -3.33
N ALA A 140 7.16 -10.55 -2.16
CA ALA A 140 6.79 -11.23 -0.92
C ALA A 140 5.40 -10.83 -0.40
N LEU A 141 5.02 -9.55 -0.54
CA LEU A 141 3.70 -9.03 -0.18
C LEU A 141 2.53 -9.77 -0.85
N ARG A 142 2.78 -10.43 -1.98
CA ARG A 142 1.77 -11.26 -2.66
C ARG A 142 1.42 -12.54 -1.89
N LYS A 143 2.24 -12.93 -0.92
CA LYS A 143 2.13 -14.18 -0.17
C LYS A 143 1.94 -13.97 1.33
N THR A 144 2.40 -12.84 1.88
CA THR A 144 2.32 -12.53 3.31
C THR A 144 2.20 -11.03 3.56
N ARG A 145 1.60 -10.64 4.69
CA ARG A 145 1.53 -9.24 5.14
C ARG A 145 2.80 -8.77 5.86
N ASN A 146 3.62 -9.71 6.34
CA ASN A 146 4.87 -9.42 7.04
C ASN A 146 6.04 -10.08 6.28
N PRO A 147 6.52 -9.48 5.17
CA PRO A 147 7.56 -10.08 4.34
C PRO A 147 8.95 -9.95 4.97
N VAL A 148 9.81 -10.94 4.71
CA VAL A 148 11.24 -10.89 5.07
C VAL A 148 12.06 -10.84 3.80
N ILE A 149 13.07 -9.98 3.78
CA ILE A 149 14.02 -9.87 2.67
C ILE A 149 15.31 -10.57 3.06
N LEU A 150 15.78 -11.45 2.18
CA LEU A 150 17.05 -12.13 2.29
C LEU A 150 18.05 -11.44 1.38
N ILE A 151 19.27 -11.23 1.87
CA ILE A 151 20.45 -10.93 1.05
C ILE A 151 21.02 -12.26 0.57
N VAL A 152 21.40 -12.29 -0.69
CA VAL A 152 22.18 -13.38 -1.28
C VAL A 152 23.53 -12.83 -1.70
N ASN A 153 24.60 -13.36 -1.10
CA ASN A 153 25.97 -13.10 -1.50
C ASN A 153 26.27 -13.90 -2.78
N THR A 154 26.40 -13.22 -3.91
CA THR A 154 26.55 -13.90 -5.20
C THR A 154 27.92 -14.52 -5.38
N ARG A 155 28.95 -14.00 -4.69
CA ARG A 155 30.28 -14.61 -4.67
C ARG A 155 30.21 -16.00 -4.04
N THR A 156 29.59 -16.14 -2.87
CA THR A 156 29.42 -17.43 -2.20
C THR A 156 28.59 -18.42 -3.03
N VAL A 157 27.58 -17.94 -3.77
CA VAL A 157 26.84 -18.78 -4.73
C VAL A 157 27.75 -19.29 -5.85
N HIS A 158 28.62 -18.44 -6.39
CA HIS A 158 29.58 -18.83 -7.43
C HIS A 158 30.67 -19.77 -6.91
N GLU A 159 31.15 -19.58 -5.67
CA GLU A 159 32.10 -20.49 -4.99
C GLU A 159 31.52 -21.91 -4.84
N HIS A 160 30.19 -22.03 -4.73
CA HIS A 160 29.47 -23.31 -4.77
C HIS A 160 29.28 -23.89 -6.19
N GLY A 161 29.90 -23.30 -7.21
CA GLY A 161 29.79 -23.71 -8.61
C GLY A 161 28.41 -23.44 -9.22
N ILE A 162 27.58 -22.61 -8.59
CA ILE A 162 26.23 -22.32 -9.08
C ILE A 162 26.24 -21.06 -9.95
N LYS A 163 25.86 -21.22 -11.22
CA LYS A 163 25.73 -20.09 -12.16
C LYS A 163 24.50 -19.23 -11.83
N ILE A 164 24.70 -17.91 -11.77
CA ILE A 164 23.62 -16.93 -11.73
C ILE A 164 23.50 -16.25 -13.10
N SER A 165 22.28 -16.21 -13.63
CA SER A 165 22.00 -15.60 -14.94
C SER A 165 20.99 -14.47 -14.84
N LYS A 166 21.22 -13.38 -15.57
CA LYS A 166 20.25 -12.28 -15.68
C LYS A 166 19.12 -12.66 -16.63
N ALA A 167 17.89 -12.57 -16.13
CA ALA A 167 16.68 -13.00 -16.83
C ALA A 167 15.68 -11.86 -17.06
N GLY A 168 16.01 -10.62 -16.68
CA GLY A 168 15.17 -9.46 -16.92
C GLY A 168 15.92 -8.19 -16.56
N LYS A 169 15.19 -7.07 -16.40
CA LYS A 169 15.82 -5.78 -16.07
C LYS A 169 16.57 -5.85 -14.73
N ASN A 170 15.87 -6.32 -13.69
CA ASN A 170 16.37 -6.46 -12.31
C ASN A 170 16.21 -7.89 -11.77
N VAL A 171 16.02 -8.90 -12.63
CA VAL A 171 15.72 -10.28 -12.22
C VAL A 171 16.86 -11.20 -12.63
N TYR A 172 17.25 -12.06 -11.69
CA TYR A 172 18.29 -13.06 -11.85
C TYR A 172 17.75 -14.43 -11.45
N VAL A 173 18.33 -15.49 -12.01
CA VAL A 173 17.94 -16.87 -11.76
C VAL A 173 19.13 -17.78 -11.55
N CYS A 174 18.96 -18.78 -10.69
CA CYS A 174 19.93 -19.85 -10.44
C CYS A 174 19.19 -21.14 -10.02
N ASP A 175 19.90 -22.27 -9.98
CA ASP A 175 19.30 -23.57 -9.61
C ASP A 175 18.91 -23.63 -8.13
N LYS A 176 19.78 -23.14 -7.26
CA LYS A 176 19.60 -23.07 -5.80
C LYS A 176 20.46 -21.94 -5.24
N VAL A 177 20.22 -21.57 -3.99
CA VAL A 177 21.13 -20.72 -3.20
C VAL A 177 21.48 -21.49 -1.94
N PRO A 178 22.77 -21.77 -1.66
CA PRO A 178 23.16 -22.50 -0.46
C PRO A 178 22.90 -21.65 0.80
N PRO A 179 22.68 -22.27 1.98
CA PRO A 179 22.33 -21.55 3.20
C PRO A 179 23.34 -20.48 3.63
N ASP A 180 24.63 -20.76 3.47
CA ASP A 180 25.75 -19.88 3.86
C ASP A 180 25.92 -18.66 2.94
N ALA A 181 25.34 -18.69 1.74
CA ALA A 181 25.21 -17.52 0.88
C ALA A 181 24.05 -16.59 1.28
N ILE A 182 23.23 -16.96 2.27
CA ILE A 182 22.03 -16.23 2.68
C ILE A 182 22.28 -15.48 3.97
N LEU A 183 22.22 -14.15 3.91
CA LEU A 183 22.20 -13.30 5.09
C LEU A 183 20.76 -12.79 5.30
N LEU A 184 20.28 -12.85 6.54
CA LEU A 184 19.04 -12.17 6.90
C LEU A 184 19.26 -10.66 6.78
N PHE A 185 18.51 -10.00 5.91
CA PHE A 185 18.47 -8.54 5.91
C PHE A 185 17.57 -8.11 7.08
N ASP A 186 18.12 -8.08 8.30
CA ASP A 186 17.38 -7.69 9.51
C ASP A 186 17.13 -6.16 9.58
N LYS A 187 17.85 -5.37 8.76
CA LYS A 187 17.72 -3.91 8.71
C LYS A 187 16.38 -3.43 8.12
N TYR A 188 15.51 -4.33 7.65
CA TYR A 188 14.11 -4.06 7.31
C TYR A 188 13.14 -4.97 8.06
N ARG A 189 13.48 -5.42 9.29
CA ARG A 189 12.46 -5.86 10.23
C ARG A 189 11.59 -4.63 10.51
N ASP A 190 10.47 -4.57 9.82
CA ASP A 190 9.58 -3.41 9.83
C ASP A 190 8.73 -3.46 11.09
N GLU A 191 9.26 -2.88 12.17
CA GLU A 191 8.57 -2.76 13.47
C GLU A 191 7.64 -1.54 13.52
N ARG A 192 7.36 -0.89 12.38
CA ARG A 192 6.47 0.27 12.36
C ARG A 192 5.11 -0.11 12.92
N ILE A 193 4.63 0.72 13.84
CA ILE A 193 3.28 0.62 14.38
C ILE A 193 2.29 0.86 13.25
N THR A 194 1.61 -0.20 12.81
CA THR A 194 0.75 -0.17 11.62
C THR A 194 -0.64 0.42 11.88
N LYS A 195 -1.10 0.46 13.13
CA LYS A 195 -2.38 1.06 13.52
C LYS A 195 -2.20 2.55 13.75
N ILE A 196 -3.07 3.38 13.16
CA ILE A 196 -2.93 4.84 13.18
C ILE A 196 -4.24 5.49 13.62
N VAL A 197 -4.15 6.42 14.57
CA VAL A 197 -5.23 7.35 14.92
C VAL A 197 -4.91 8.73 14.38
N PHE A 198 -5.84 9.30 13.63
CA PHE A 198 -5.79 10.69 13.20
C PHE A 198 -6.43 11.58 14.25
N ILE A 199 -5.76 12.61 14.72
CA ILE A 199 -6.28 13.46 15.80
C ILE A 199 -6.30 14.93 15.43
N SER A 200 -7.38 15.64 15.77
CA SER A 200 -7.42 17.10 15.69
C SER A 200 -6.31 17.70 16.57
N PRO A 201 -5.47 18.59 16.03
CA PRO A 201 -4.21 18.93 16.65
C PRO A 201 -4.39 19.76 17.94
N CYS A 202 -5.53 20.44 18.11
CA CYS A 202 -5.85 21.20 19.31
C CYS A 202 -6.20 20.35 20.54
N ILE A 203 -6.34 19.03 20.38
CA ILE A 203 -6.42 18.09 21.50
C ILE A 203 -5.06 17.96 22.18
N LEU A 204 -3.97 17.90 21.38
CA LEU A 204 -2.60 17.77 21.89
C LEU A 204 -1.92 19.12 22.13
N ASN A 205 -2.23 20.11 21.29
CA ASN A 205 -1.65 21.45 21.37
C ASN A 205 -2.78 22.50 21.49
N PRO A 206 -3.18 22.88 22.72
CA PRO A 206 -4.30 23.78 22.94
C PRO A 206 -4.07 25.18 22.36
N ASN A 207 -2.83 25.58 22.11
CA ASN A 207 -2.48 26.88 21.53
C ASN A 207 -3.04 27.07 20.11
N ILE A 208 -3.51 26.00 19.46
CA ILE A 208 -4.16 26.04 18.14
C ILE A 208 -5.63 26.52 18.21
N LYS A 209 -6.26 26.45 19.38
CA LYS A 209 -7.66 26.89 19.57
C LYS A 209 -7.79 28.39 19.30
N ALA A 210 -9.00 28.80 18.90
CA ALA A 210 -9.34 30.22 18.77
C ALA A 210 -9.21 30.94 20.14
N MET A 211 -9.11 32.26 20.09
CA MET A 211 -8.90 33.08 21.28
C MET A 211 -9.99 32.85 22.34
N GLY A 212 -9.60 32.80 23.61
CA GLY A 212 -10.52 32.63 24.74
C GLY A 212 -11.02 31.19 25.00
N LEU A 213 -10.56 30.18 24.23
CA LEU A 213 -11.05 28.80 24.36
C LEU A 213 -10.10 27.83 25.09
N VAL A 214 -8.92 28.29 25.52
CA VAL A 214 -7.95 27.46 26.23
C VAL A 214 -8.21 27.50 27.73
N LYS A 215 -8.29 26.32 28.36
CA LYS A 215 -8.30 26.16 29.82
C LYS A 215 -7.09 25.33 30.24
N LEU A 216 -6.44 25.70 31.34
CA LEU A 216 -5.17 25.12 31.79
C LEU A 216 -5.31 23.71 32.37
N ASN A 217 -6.50 23.35 32.86
CA ASN A 217 -6.78 22.13 33.63
C ASN A 217 -6.92 20.84 32.80
N ASP A 218 -7.05 20.93 31.47
CA ASP A 218 -7.28 19.79 30.57
C ASP A 218 -6.01 18.94 30.26
N GLN A 219 -4.91 19.09 31.00
CA GLN A 219 -3.61 18.47 30.64
C GLN A 219 -3.57 16.97 30.97
N LEU A 220 -4.17 16.55 32.09
CA LEU A 220 -4.06 15.18 32.58
C LEU A 220 -4.71 14.16 31.63
N GLU A 221 -5.90 14.47 31.12
CA GLU A 221 -6.65 13.54 30.27
C GLU A 221 -6.05 13.42 28.87
N ARG A 222 -5.30 14.43 28.41
CA ARG A 222 -4.51 14.34 27.16
C ARG A 222 -3.38 13.34 27.32
N ILE A 223 -2.70 13.36 28.47
CA ILE A 223 -1.66 12.38 28.81
C ILE A 223 -2.29 10.98 28.85
N GLN A 224 -3.46 10.83 29.48
CA GLN A 224 -4.16 9.55 29.52
C GLN A 224 -4.55 9.04 28.13
N LEU A 225 -5.02 9.91 27.22
CA LEU A 225 -5.28 9.53 25.83
C LEU A 225 -4.01 9.05 25.13
N LEU A 226 -2.91 9.79 25.25
CA LEU A 226 -1.64 9.41 24.63
C LEU A 226 -1.11 8.08 25.19
N ASN A 227 -1.15 7.89 26.52
CA ASN A 227 -0.74 6.65 27.16
C ASN A 227 -1.58 5.47 26.67
N LEU A 228 -2.91 5.61 26.61
CA LEU A 228 -3.80 4.58 26.08
C LEU A 228 -3.42 4.19 24.63
N LEU A 229 -3.13 5.16 23.77
CA LEU A 229 -2.75 4.89 22.37
C LEU A 229 -1.39 4.19 22.28
N ILE A 230 -0.40 4.67 23.04
CA ILE A 230 0.96 4.10 23.08
C ILE A 230 0.94 2.67 23.62
N GLU A 231 0.27 2.43 24.75
CA GLU A 231 0.14 1.10 25.37
C GLU A 231 -0.54 0.08 24.45
N LYS A 232 -1.45 0.53 23.58
CA LYS A 232 -2.12 -0.32 22.59
C LYS A 232 -1.33 -0.49 21.29
N GLY A 233 -0.11 0.07 21.20
CA GLY A 233 0.71 0.05 20.00
C GLY A 233 -0.02 0.73 18.84
N ILE A 234 -0.49 1.97 19.07
CA ILE A 234 -1.19 2.79 18.07
C ILE A 234 -0.43 4.10 17.91
N SER A 235 -0.08 4.42 16.67
CA SER A 235 0.60 5.67 16.34
C SER A 235 -0.41 6.80 16.14
N VAL A 236 0.04 8.03 16.35
CA VAL A 236 -0.77 9.24 16.25
C VAL A 236 -0.33 10.06 15.04
N GLU A 237 -1.26 10.35 14.13
CA GLU A 237 -1.07 11.27 13.01
C GLU A 237 -1.92 12.53 13.26
N MET A 238 -1.30 13.70 13.27
CA MET A 238 -2.05 14.95 13.43
C MET A 238 -2.81 15.30 12.15
N LEU A 239 -4.07 15.67 12.31
CA LEU A 239 -4.83 16.37 11.28
C LEU A 239 -4.33 17.81 11.16
N PRO A 240 -4.50 18.45 9.99
CA PRO A 240 -4.41 19.89 9.89
C PRO A 240 -5.53 20.55 10.73
N CYS A 241 -5.33 21.80 11.15
CA CYS A 241 -6.39 22.59 11.78
C CYS A 241 -7.02 23.50 10.72
N PRO A 242 -8.22 23.19 10.21
CA PRO A 242 -8.79 23.93 9.09
C PRO A 242 -8.99 25.41 9.43
N GLU A 243 -9.48 25.70 10.64
CA GLU A 243 -9.76 27.07 11.06
C GLU A 243 -8.49 27.91 11.23
N LYS A 244 -7.41 27.33 11.76
CA LYS A 244 -6.12 28.00 11.90
C LYS A 244 -5.49 28.26 10.53
N GLU A 245 -5.55 27.29 9.62
CA GLU A 245 -4.97 27.47 8.30
C GLU A 245 -5.75 28.47 7.44
N PHE A 246 -7.03 28.68 7.74
CA PHE A 246 -7.88 29.62 7.01
C PHE A 246 -7.82 31.05 7.55
N LEU A 247 -7.95 31.24 8.88
CA LEU A 247 -8.01 32.57 9.51
C LEU A 247 -6.76 32.92 10.34
N GLY A 248 -5.79 32.02 10.43
CA GLY A 248 -4.62 32.19 11.29
C GLY A 248 -4.85 31.76 12.73
N LEU A 249 -3.80 31.93 13.55
CA LEU A 249 -3.80 31.52 14.95
C LEU A 249 -4.73 32.41 15.79
N TYR A 250 -4.56 33.73 15.66
CA TYR A 250 -5.36 34.74 16.34
C TYR A 250 -6.66 34.97 15.58
N ARG A 251 -7.68 34.19 15.95
CA ARG A 251 -9.01 34.27 15.35
C ARG A 251 -10.09 34.25 16.42
N ILE A 252 -11.21 34.90 16.13
CA ILE A 252 -12.42 34.88 16.94
C ILE A 252 -13.17 33.57 16.65
N PRO A 253 -13.73 32.88 17.66
CA PRO A 253 -14.60 31.72 17.44
C PRO A 253 -15.77 32.05 16.49
N LYS A 254 -16.10 31.11 15.61
CA LYS A 254 -17.21 31.23 14.64
C LYS A 254 -18.10 29.99 14.66
N THR A 255 -19.37 30.13 14.33
CA THR A 255 -20.28 29.00 14.11
C THR A 255 -19.99 28.35 12.76
N LYS A 256 -20.60 27.19 12.50
CA LYS A 256 -20.56 26.55 11.19
C LYS A 256 -21.13 27.46 10.10
N SER A 257 -22.27 28.10 10.34
CA SER A 257 -22.94 28.99 9.38
C SER A 257 -22.08 30.19 9.00
N GLU A 258 -21.42 30.82 9.99
CA GLU A 258 -20.49 31.91 9.74
C GLU A 258 -19.30 31.48 8.88
N TYR A 259 -18.76 30.28 9.11
CA TYR A 259 -17.69 29.74 8.27
C TYR A 259 -18.16 29.43 6.83
N GLU A 260 -19.35 28.86 6.64
CA GLU A 260 -19.91 28.63 5.30
C GLU A 260 -19.98 29.94 4.49
N GLY A 261 -20.44 31.03 5.12
CA GLY A 261 -20.53 32.34 4.49
C GLY A 261 -19.19 32.95 4.06
N LEU A 262 -18.06 32.42 4.56
CA LEU A 262 -16.71 32.86 4.20
C LEU A 262 -16.06 32.02 3.09
N GLY A 263 -16.80 31.09 2.47
CA GLY A 263 -16.22 30.15 1.49
C GLY A 263 -15.32 29.07 2.13
N PHE A 264 -15.39 28.89 3.45
CA PHE A 264 -14.54 27.95 4.19
C PHE A 264 -14.71 26.49 3.75
N ARG A 265 -15.88 26.12 3.21
CA ARG A 265 -16.14 24.76 2.72
C ARG A 265 -15.25 24.38 1.54
N GLU A 266 -15.01 25.31 0.59
CA GLU A 266 -14.12 25.03 -0.54
C GLU A 266 -12.68 24.77 -0.06
N PHE A 267 -12.22 25.59 0.88
CA PHE A 267 -10.94 25.42 1.56
C PHE A 267 -10.85 24.06 2.27
N CYS A 268 -11.86 23.73 3.08
CA CYS A 268 -11.96 22.43 3.76
C CYS A 268 -11.97 21.25 2.78
N GLY A 269 -12.61 21.37 1.62
CA GLY A 269 -12.60 20.35 0.58
C GLY A 269 -11.21 20.11 0.00
N LYS A 270 -10.43 21.18 -0.23
CA LYS A 270 -9.02 21.06 -0.66
C LYS A 270 -8.17 20.38 0.42
N LEU A 271 -8.36 20.76 1.67
CA LEU A 271 -7.64 20.19 2.81
C LEU A 271 -8.00 18.72 3.06
N ALA A 272 -9.29 18.37 2.98
CA ALA A 272 -9.78 17.00 3.12
C ALA A 272 -9.21 16.08 2.02
N ARG A 273 -9.08 16.56 0.77
CA ARG A 273 -8.39 15.81 -0.29
C ARG A 273 -6.92 15.53 0.02
N LYS A 274 -6.20 16.47 0.64
CA LYS A 274 -4.81 16.24 1.08
C LYS A 274 -4.74 15.16 2.17
N VAL A 275 -5.59 15.26 3.19
CA VAL A 275 -5.64 14.27 4.27
C VAL A 275 -6.08 12.90 3.76
N PHE A 276 -7.05 12.83 2.86
CA PHE A 276 -7.49 11.60 2.23
C PHE A 276 -6.36 10.92 1.44
N LYS A 277 -5.57 11.68 0.67
CA LYS A 277 -4.38 11.13 -0.02
C LYS A 277 -3.40 10.51 0.97
N ARG A 278 -3.15 11.17 2.11
CA ARG A 278 -2.29 10.64 3.19
C ARG A 278 -2.86 9.36 3.81
N ILE A 279 -4.16 9.29 4.07
CA ILE A 279 -4.84 8.07 4.53
C ILE A 279 -4.67 6.94 3.51
N MET A 280 -4.90 7.23 2.23
CA MET A 280 -4.75 6.22 1.17
C MET A 280 -3.31 5.75 1.00
N GLU A 281 -2.34 6.64 1.18
CA GLU A 281 -0.92 6.28 1.21
C GLU A 281 -0.66 5.24 2.31
N TYR A 282 -1.06 5.52 3.55
CA TYR A 282 -0.96 4.56 4.66
C TYR A 282 -1.60 3.21 4.32
N ILE A 283 -2.84 3.21 3.81
CA ILE A 283 -3.54 1.97 3.41
C ILE A 283 -2.79 1.22 2.31
N ASN A 284 -2.27 1.93 1.30
CA ASN A 284 -1.52 1.34 0.19
C ASN A 284 -0.20 0.69 0.65
N TYR A 285 0.36 1.15 1.76
CA TYR A 285 1.55 0.59 2.40
C TYR A 285 1.24 -0.42 3.52
N GLY A 286 -0.03 -0.78 3.73
CA GLY A 286 -0.44 -1.84 4.66
C GLY A 286 -0.72 -1.39 6.09
N PHE A 287 -0.81 -0.08 6.34
CA PHE A 287 -1.23 0.48 7.62
C PHE A 287 -2.77 0.44 7.76
N ASP A 288 -3.26 0.47 9.00
CA ASP A 288 -4.68 0.49 9.36
C ASP A 288 -5.04 1.80 10.08
N PRO A 289 -5.63 2.77 9.37
CA PRO A 289 -6.26 3.93 9.99
C PRO A 289 -7.46 3.49 10.84
N VAL A 290 -7.28 3.44 12.17
CA VAL A 290 -8.29 2.91 13.08
C VAL A 290 -9.34 3.93 13.49
N MET A 291 -8.98 5.21 13.53
CA MET A 291 -9.90 6.24 14.02
C MET A 291 -9.48 7.63 13.55
N ILE A 292 -10.47 8.52 13.42
CA ILE A 292 -10.30 9.96 13.35
C ILE A 292 -10.98 10.57 14.57
N ILE A 293 -10.22 11.29 15.40
CA ILE A 293 -10.70 11.96 16.60
C ILE A 293 -10.78 13.46 16.32
N GLY A 294 -12.02 13.95 16.24
CA GLY A 294 -12.40 15.35 16.14
C GLY A 294 -12.54 16.04 17.49
N VAL A 295 -13.03 17.27 17.48
CA VAL A 295 -13.29 18.04 18.70
C VAL A 295 -14.78 18.34 18.81
N ALA A 296 -15.39 17.93 19.92
CA ALA A 296 -16.81 18.11 20.15
C ALA A 296 -17.23 19.57 20.00
N ARG A 297 -18.30 19.80 19.21
CA ARG A 297 -18.90 21.12 18.94
C ARG A 297 -18.05 22.07 18.11
N SER A 298 -16.89 21.66 17.62
CA SER A 298 -16.12 22.46 16.65
C SER A 298 -16.90 22.59 15.32
N PRO A 299 -16.98 23.79 14.73
CA PRO A 299 -17.64 24.00 13.43
C PRO A 299 -16.92 23.31 12.28
N SER A 300 -15.64 22.94 12.46
CA SER A 300 -14.82 22.29 11.43
C SER A 300 -14.56 20.81 11.75
N CYS A 301 -14.23 20.48 12.99
CA CYS A 301 -13.66 19.18 13.38
C CYS A 301 -14.62 18.27 14.14
N SER A 302 -15.85 18.69 14.46
CA SER A 302 -16.79 17.84 15.20
C SER A 302 -17.35 16.70 14.34
N ASN A 303 -17.61 15.55 14.94
CA ASN A 303 -18.21 14.37 14.32
C ASN A 303 -19.67 14.11 14.76
N SER A 304 -20.17 14.86 15.75
CA SER A 304 -21.49 14.60 16.36
C SER A 304 -22.45 15.79 16.37
N LYS A 305 -22.02 16.96 16.86
CA LYS A 305 -22.84 18.17 17.00
C LYS A 305 -22.05 19.43 16.65
N VAL A 306 -22.71 20.46 16.13
CA VAL A 306 -22.08 21.73 15.74
C VAL A 306 -22.98 22.91 16.09
N TYR A 307 -22.38 24.08 16.35
CA TYR A 307 -23.12 25.33 16.48
C TYR A 307 -23.40 25.92 15.09
N ILE A 308 -24.65 26.28 14.82
CA ILE A 308 -25.11 27.05 13.64
C ILE A 308 -25.65 28.42 14.08
N GLY A 309 -25.96 29.31 13.14
CA GLY A 309 -26.43 30.67 13.43
C GLY A 309 -25.27 31.67 13.52
N SER A 310 -25.41 32.73 14.31
CA SER A 310 -24.36 33.73 14.57
C SER A 310 -23.74 33.54 15.95
N GLN A 311 -22.69 34.29 16.30
CA GLN A 311 -22.16 34.28 17.68
C GLN A 311 -23.22 34.71 18.72
N ASP A 312 -24.05 35.69 18.36
CA ASP A 312 -25.07 36.26 19.26
C ASP A 312 -26.33 35.39 19.36
N SER A 313 -26.61 34.59 18.33
CA SER A 313 -27.75 33.67 18.29
C SER A 313 -27.32 32.34 17.69
N ARG A 314 -26.71 31.49 18.54
CA ARG A 314 -26.22 30.16 18.16
C ARG A 314 -27.11 29.04 18.66
N GLU A 315 -27.33 28.06 17.80
CA GLU A 315 -28.06 26.83 18.13
C GLU A 315 -27.12 25.62 17.99
N LEU A 316 -27.20 24.66 18.92
CA LEU A 316 -26.45 23.41 18.84
C LEU A 316 -27.28 22.32 18.15
N VAL A 317 -26.86 21.93 16.96
CA VAL A 317 -27.56 20.92 16.15
C VAL A 317 -26.74 19.65 15.97
N LYS A 318 -27.40 18.52 15.68
CA LYS A 318 -26.73 17.27 15.28
C LYS A 318 -26.12 17.44 13.90
N GLY A 319 -24.86 17.07 13.75
CA GLY A 319 -24.15 17.21 12.48
C GLY A 319 -22.64 17.25 12.67
N ARG A 320 -21.92 17.15 11.55
CA ARG A 320 -20.46 17.21 11.54
C ARG A 320 -19.98 18.62 11.20
N GLY A 321 -18.75 18.90 11.61
CA GLY A 321 -18.03 20.08 11.17
C GLY A 321 -17.68 20.00 9.68
N ILE A 322 -17.50 21.15 9.06
CA ILE A 322 -17.37 21.30 7.60
C ILE A 322 -16.25 20.42 7.05
N PHE A 323 -15.08 20.41 7.71
CA PHE A 323 -13.95 19.58 7.30
C PHE A 323 -14.21 18.08 7.46
N MET A 324 -14.84 17.66 8.55
CA MET A 324 -15.18 16.25 8.78
C MET A 324 -16.22 15.74 7.78
N GLU A 325 -17.15 16.58 7.32
CA GLU A 325 -18.09 16.22 6.25
C GLU A 325 -17.37 15.97 4.93
N GLU A 326 -16.49 16.89 4.52
CA GLU A 326 -15.74 16.74 3.27
C GLU A 326 -14.82 15.51 3.29
N LEU A 327 -14.19 15.22 4.44
CA LEU A 327 -13.37 14.03 4.61
C LEU A 327 -14.23 12.75 4.59
N GLU A 328 -15.38 12.73 5.28
CA GLU A 328 -16.29 11.58 5.30
C GLU A 328 -16.81 11.25 3.89
N LYS A 329 -17.17 12.26 3.09
CA LYS A 329 -17.59 12.08 1.69
C LYS A 329 -16.53 11.32 0.88
N LEU A 330 -15.26 11.70 1.04
CA LEU A 330 -14.14 11.04 0.36
C LEU A 330 -13.95 9.59 0.84
N LEU A 331 -14.00 9.36 2.16
CA LEU A 331 -13.89 8.02 2.74
C LEU A 331 -15.03 7.10 2.27
N LYS A 332 -16.28 7.57 2.31
CA LYS A 332 -17.47 6.82 1.85
C LYS A 332 -17.40 6.49 0.36
N THR A 333 -17.07 7.47 -0.47
CA THR A 333 -16.94 7.28 -1.93
C THR A 333 -15.95 6.17 -2.26
N HIS A 334 -14.87 6.04 -1.49
CA HIS A 334 -13.83 5.03 -1.70
C HIS A 334 -14.00 3.79 -0.81
N LYS A 335 -15.14 3.66 -0.12
CA LYS A 335 -15.48 2.53 0.77
C LYS A 335 -14.43 2.27 1.86
N ILE A 336 -13.76 3.31 2.33
CA ILE A 336 -12.80 3.25 3.42
C ILE A 336 -13.54 3.33 4.75
N ARG A 337 -13.33 2.33 5.61
CA ARG A 337 -13.95 2.26 6.95
C ARG A 337 -12.96 2.78 7.99
N VAL A 338 -13.23 3.96 8.54
CA VAL A 338 -12.57 4.42 9.77
C VAL A 338 -13.58 5.09 10.70
N GLU A 339 -13.45 4.79 12.00
CA GLU A 339 -14.33 5.34 13.03
C GLU A 339 -14.06 6.84 13.20
N MET A 340 -15.11 7.65 13.30
CA MET A 340 -14.98 9.10 13.45
C MET A 340 -15.69 9.55 14.73
N LEU A 341 -14.93 10.01 15.72
CA LEU A 341 -15.38 10.31 17.08
C LEU A 341 -15.00 11.72 17.52
N ASP A 342 -15.55 12.18 18.64
CA ASP A 342 -15.18 13.46 19.24
C ASP A 342 -14.46 13.31 20.57
N TRP A 343 -13.40 14.09 20.75
CA TRP A 343 -12.88 14.44 22.05
C TRP A 343 -13.67 15.63 22.62
N ASP A 344 -14.34 15.41 23.75
CA ASP A 344 -15.08 16.46 24.45
C ASP A 344 -14.28 16.97 25.64
N HIS A 345 -13.71 18.17 25.50
CA HIS A 345 -13.03 18.87 26.59
C HIS A 345 -13.90 19.18 27.82
N LYS A 346 -15.23 19.15 27.69
CA LYS A 346 -16.14 19.27 28.84
C LYS A 346 -16.35 17.94 29.57
N SER A 347 -15.99 16.81 28.96
CA SER A 347 -16.17 15.47 29.54
C SER A 347 -15.07 14.51 29.06
N PRO A 348 -13.78 14.84 29.30
CA PRO A 348 -12.67 14.12 28.70
C PRO A 348 -12.58 12.66 29.16
N ILE A 349 -12.96 12.36 30.41
CA ILE A 349 -13.01 10.99 30.95
C ILE A 349 -14.02 10.12 30.17
N LEU A 350 -15.18 10.67 29.80
CA LEU A 350 -16.18 9.95 29.01
C LEU A 350 -15.68 9.70 27.58
N SER A 351 -15.04 10.70 26.97
CA SER A 351 -14.38 10.53 25.67
C SER A 351 -13.33 9.42 25.72
N LEU A 352 -12.49 9.40 26.76
CA LEU A 352 -11.45 8.38 26.93
C LEU A 352 -12.05 6.97 27.02
N LYS A 353 -13.04 6.76 27.90
CA LYS A 353 -13.73 5.46 28.04
C LYS A 353 -14.37 4.99 26.73
N PHE A 354 -14.94 5.92 25.97
CA PHE A 354 -15.58 5.58 24.70
C PHE A 354 -14.57 5.20 23.62
N ILE A 355 -13.47 5.95 23.51
CA ILE A 355 -12.35 5.64 22.62
C ILE A 355 -11.78 4.26 22.99
N GLU A 356 -11.53 4.00 24.27
CA GLU A 356 -11.02 2.71 24.73
C GLU A 356 -11.95 1.55 24.35
N SER A 357 -13.26 1.69 24.58
CA SER A 357 -14.25 0.66 24.22
C SER A 357 -14.22 0.33 22.72
N ILE A 358 -14.08 1.34 21.85
CA ILE A 358 -14.02 1.13 20.40
C ILE A 358 -12.69 0.49 20.00
N LEU A 359 -11.58 0.93 20.60
CA LEU A 359 -10.27 0.34 20.35
C LEU A 359 -10.25 -1.14 20.73
N ARG A 360 -10.78 -1.54 21.90
CA ARG A 360 -10.89 -2.96 22.30
C ARG A 360 -11.60 -3.80 21.23
N ARG A 361 -12.77 -3.36 20.76
CA ARG A 361 -13.55 -4.07 19.71
C ARG A 361 -12.81 -4.20 18.39
N ARG A 362 -12.07 -3.16 17.96
CA ARG A 362 -11.43 -3.12 16.64
C ARG A 362 -10.05 -3.77 16.63
N THR A 363 -9.36 -3.77 17.76
CA THR A 363 -7.95 -4.18 17.83
C THR A 363 -7.71 -5.58 18.40
N GLY A 364 -8.76 -6.22 18.93
CA GLY A 364 -8.71 -7.60 19.42
C GLY A 364 -7.99 -7.77 20.75
N PHE A 365 -7.92 -6.69 21.55
CA PHE A 365 -7.39 -6.69 22.92
C PHE A 365 -8.48 -6.81 23.96
#